data_AF-C6XV82-F1
#
_entry.id   AF-C6XV82-F1
#
_cell.length_a   1.000
_cell.length_b   1.000
_cell.length_c   1.000
_cell.angle_alpha   90.00
_cell.angle_beta   90.00
_cell.angle_gamma   90.00
#
_symmetry.space_group_name_H-M   'P 1'
#
loop_
_entity.id
_entity.type
_entity.pdbx_description
1 polymer ?
#
loop_
_entity_poly.entity_id
_entity_poly.type
_entity_poly.pdbx_seq_one_letter_code
_entity_poly.pdbx_strand_id
1 'polypeptide(L)' 'MYWHIGQRIFLEEQEGKDRADYGKFLIKTLSEQLQPEFGRGYSKRQLERYRQFYRPFPIASAVRTQLILL' A
#
# COMPACT_ATOMS: atom_id res chain seq x y z
N MET A 1 -10.39 -1.35 -0.03
CA MET A 1 -9.81 -0.32 -0.93
C MET A 1 -8.36 -0.01 -0.56
N TYR A 2 -8.08 0.68 0.56
CA TYR A 2 -6.73 1.14 0.95
C TYR A 2 -5.68 0.03 1.12
N TRP A 3 -6.12 -1.15 1.58
CA TRP A 3 -5.26 -2.34 1.71
C TRP A 3 -4.77 -2.85 0.35
N HIS A 4 -5.63 -2.90 -0.66
CA HIS A 4 -5.24 -3.32 -2.03
C HIS A 4 -4.31 -2.31 -2.70
N ILE A 5 -4.48 -1.01 -2.43
CA ILE A 5 -3.56 0.02 -2.91
C ILE A 5 -2.18 -0.18 -2.28
N GLY A 6 -2.12 -0.40 -0.96
CA GLY A 6 -0.89 -0.72 -0.24
C GLY A 6 -0.22 -2.00 -0.75
N GLN A 7 -1.01 -3.04 -1.03
CA GLN A 7 -0.55 -4.30 -1.63
C GLN A 7 0.08 -4.07 -2.99
N ARG A 8 -0.58 -3.33 -3.88
CA ARG A 8 -0.08 -3.06 -5.22
C ARG A 8 1.23 -2.27 -5.19
N ILE A 9 1.29 -1.22 -4.38
CA ILE A 9 2.52 -0.42 -4.18
C ILE A 9 3.65 -1.32 -3.67
N PHE A 10 3.38 -2.20 -2.70
CA PHE A 10 4.38 -3.10 -2.15
C PHE A 10 4.88 -4.14 -3.17
N LEU A 11 3.99 -4.71 -3.99
CA LEU A 11 4.37 -5.67 -5.02
C LEU A 11 5.20 -5.02 -6.14
N GLU A 12 4.79 -3.85 -6.64
CA GLU A 12 5.58 -3.11 -7.63
C GLU A 12 6.97 -2.72 -7.07
N GLU A 13 7.06 -2.37 -5.77
CA GLU A 13 8.35 -2.13 -5.11
C GLU A 13 9.24 -3.39 -5.04
N GLN A 14 8.66 -4.57 -4.84
CA GLN A 14 9.38 -5.85 -4.78
C GLN A 14 9.86 -6.33 -6.16
N GLU A 15 9.05 -6.15 -7.20
CA GLU A 15 9.46 -6.43 -8.58
C GLU A 15 10.56 -5.46 -9.05
N GLY A 16 10.52 -4.22 -8.55
CA GLY A 16 11.57 -3.21 -8.69
C GLY A 16 12.78 -3.44 -7.77
N LYS A 17 13.32 -4.66 -7.73
CA LYS A 17 14.60 -5.09 -7.09
C LYS A 17 15.27 -4.01 -6.23
N ASP A 18 14.78 -3.85 -5.00
CA ASP A 18 15.54 -3.37 -3.86
C ASP A 18 16.13 -1.94 -3.93
N ARG A 19 15.28 -0.94 -4.20
CA ARG A 19 15.65 0.46 -3.92
C ARG A 19 14.54 1.20 -3.21
N ALA A 20 14.84 1.65 -1.98
CA ALA A 20 14.03 2.63 -1.26
C ALA A 20 13.74 3.88 -2.11
N ASP A 21 14.64 4.21 -3.05
CA ASP A 21 14.48 5.33 -3.97
C ASP A 21 13.48 5.05 -5.11
N TYR A 22 13.34 3.80 -5.56
CA TYR A 22 12.31 3.42 -6.54
C TYR A 22 10.92 3.57 -5.92
N GLY A 23 10.72 3.08 -4.69
CA GLY A 23 9.46 3.26 -3.96
C GLY A 23 9.08 4.72 -3.72
N LYS A 24 10.07 5.58 -3.40
CA LYS A 24 9.84 7.03 -3.29
C LYS A 24 9.38 7.65 -4.61
N PHE A 25 9.94 7.20 -5.74
CA PHE A 25 9.54 7.67 -7.06
C PHE A 25 8.13 7.21 -7.43
N LEU A 26 7.84 5.92 -7.24
CA LEU A 26 6.52 5.32 -7.49
C LEU A 26 5.39 6.08 -6.76
N ILE A 27 5.54 6.28 -5.44
CA ILE A 27 4.54 6.99 -4.64
C ILE A 27 4.39 8.45 -5.11
N LYS A 28 5.50 9.11 -5.47
CA LYS A 28 5.46 10.48 -6.01
C LYS A 28 4.66 10.51 -7.32
N THR A 29 4.97 9.64 -8.27
CA THR A 29 4.28 9.56 -9.57
C THR A 29 2.80 9.25 -9.40
N LEU A 30 2.45 8.27 -8.57
CA LEU A 30 1.06 7.93 -8.27
C LEU A 30 0.31 9.11 -7.65
N SER A 31 0.95 9.88 -6.76
CA SER A 31 0.34 11.07 -6.19
C SER A 31 0.11 12.16 -7.24
N GLU A 32 1.08 12.40 -8.12
CA GLU A 32 0.98 13.41 -9.17
C GLU A 32 -0.13 13.08 -10.19
N GLN A 33 -0.33 11.79 -10.48
CA GLN A 33 -1.36 11.33 -11.43
C GLN A 33 -2.75 11.26 -10.81
N LEU A 34 -2.87 10.66 -9.61
CA LEU A 34 -4.17 10.31 -9.04
C LEU A 34 -4.75 11.41 -8.14
N GLN A 35 -3.92 12.26 -7.53
CA GLN A 35 -4.43 13.32 -6.65
C GLN A 35 -5.27 14.38 -7.39
N PRO A 36 -4.95 14.80 -8.62
CA PRO A 36 -5.81 15.72 -9.37
C PRO A 36 -7.17 15.12 -9.72
N GLU A 37 -7.22 13.81 -9.99
CA GLU A 37 -8.43 13.11 -10.43
C GLU A 37 -9.32 12.67 -9.26
N PHE A 38 -8.72 12.16 -8.18
CA PHE A 38 -9.42 11.53 -7.06
C PHE A 38 -9.29 12.30 -5.74
N GLY A 39 -8.54 13.39 -5.72
CA GLY A 39 -8.41 14.28 -4.58
C GLY A 39 -7.43 13.82 -3.50
N ARG A 40 -7.55 14.42 -2.30
CA ARG A 40 -6.55 14.33 -1.21
C ARG A 40 -6.27 12.90 -0.71
N GLY A 41 -7.17 11.95 -0.97
CA GLY A 41 -6.99 10.52 -0.64
C GLY A 41 -5.80 9.88 -1.35
N TYR A 42 -5.34 10.46 -2.46
CA TYR A 42 -4.20 9.99 -3.24
C TYR A 42 -2.97 10.88 -3.11
N SER A 43 -2.92 11.73 -2.09
CA SER A 43 -1.70 12.47 -1.78
C SER A 43 -0.56 11.52 -1.40
N LYS A 44 0.69 11.94 -1.68
CA LYS A 44 1.92 11.21 -1.31
C LYS A 44 1.88 10.67 0.13
N ARG A 45 1.40 11.48 1.08
CA ARG A 45 1.26 11.09 2.50
C ARG A 45 0.27 9.94 2.71
N GLN A 46 -0.84 9.91 1.98
CA GLN A 46 -1.84 8.85 2.11
C GLN A 46 -1.37 7.56 1.45
N LEU A 47 -0.74 7.65 0.27
CA LEU A 47 -0.15 6.49 -0.42
C LEU A 47 0.96 5.84 0.42
N GLU A 48 1.80 6.64 1.08
CA GLU A 48 2.77 6.19 2.08
C GLU A 48 2.10 5.43 3.23
N ARG A 49 0.98 5.96 3.75
CA ARG A 49 0.21 5.29 4.80
C ARG A 49 -0.37 3.97 4.33
N TYR A 50 -0.87 3.87 3.10
CA TYR A 50 -1.40 2.61 2.55
C TYR A 50 -0.31 1.56 2.42
N ARG A 51 0.88 1.93 1.93
CA ARG A 51 2.06 1.06 1.88
C ARG A 51 2.47 0.58 3.27
N GLN A 52 2.61 1.50 4.23
CA GLN A 52 2.99 1.18 5.60
C GLN A 52 1.97 0.30 6.30
N PHE A 53 0.68 0.50 6.00
CA PHE A 53 -0.40 -0.33 6.53
C PHE A 53 -0.35 -1.76 5.99
N TYR A 54 0.02 -1.94 4.72
CA TYR A 54 0.12 -3.28 4.13
C TYR A 54 1.32 -4.09 4.66
N ARG A 55 2.49 -3.46 4.86
CA ARG A 55 3.73 -4.15 5.28
C ARG A 55 3.59 -5.10 6.48
N PRO A 56 2.98 -4.71 7.62
CA PRO A 56 2.79 -5.60 8.76
C PRO A 56 1.57 -6.52 8.63
N PHE A 57 0.66 -6.24 7.68
CA PHE A 57 -0.58 -7.01 7.47
C PHE A 57 -0.71 -7.52 6.02
N PRO A 58 0.27 -8.29 5.49
CA PRO A 58 0.22 -8.79 4.12
C PRO A 58 -0.89 -9.84 3.92
N ILE A 59 -1.44 -10.36 5.01
CA ILE A 59 -2.59 -11.28 5.02
C ILE A 59 -3.83 -10.48 5.46
N ALA A 60 -4.75 -10.22 4.52
CA ALA A 60 -6.00 -9.49 4.80
C ALA A 60 -6.88 -10.20 5.84
N SER A 61 -6.77 -11.52 5.92
CA SER A 61 -7.38 -12.39 6.92
C SER A 61 -6.34 -12.81 7.95
N ALA A 62 -6.17 -12.06 9.04
CA ALA A 62 -5.58 -12.65 10.23
C ALA A 62 -6.52 -13.78 10.67
N VAL A 63 -6.19 -15.02 10.28
CA VAL A 63 -6.99 -16.20 10.55
C VAL A 63 -7.13 -16.35 12.06
N ARG A 64 -8.33 -16.08 12.57
CA ARG A 64 -8.74 -16.51 13.91
C ARG A 64 -9.80 -17.60 13.78
N THR A 65 -9.47 -18.70 13.09
CA THR A 65 -10.34 -19.89 13.04
C THR A 65 -10.28 -20.71 14.34
N GLN A 66 -9.34 -20.43 15.25
CA GLN A 66 -9.27 -21.11 16.56
C GLN A 66 -10.14 -20.50 17.67
N LEU A 67 -10.94 -19.46 17.42
CA LEU A 67 -11.83 -18.88 18.45
C LEU A 67 -13.33 -19.16 18.29
N ILE A 68 -13.73 -19.93 17.28
CA ILE A 68 -15.16 -20.19 17.01
C ILE A 68 -15.64 -21.53 17.61
N LEU A 69 -14.77 -22.29 18.29
CA LEU A 69 -15.12 -23.57 18.93
C LEU A 69 -14.69 -23.64 20.40
N LEU A 70 -15.14 -22.66 21.21
CA LEU A 70 -15.33 -22.83 22.66
C LEU A 70 -16.77 -22.50 23.00
#